data_AF-A0A2D7IQM1-F1
#
_entry.id   AF-A0A2D7IQM1-F1
#
_cell.length_a   1.000
_cell.length_b   1.000
_cell.length_c   1.000
_cell.angle_alpha   90.00
_cell.angle_beta   90.00
_cell.angle_gamma   90.00
#
_symmetry.space_group_name_H-M   'P 1'
#
loop_
_entity.id
_entity.type
_entity.pdbx_description
1 polymer ?
#
loop_
_entity_poly.entity_id
_entity_poly.type
_entity_poly.pdbx_seq_one_letter_code
_entity_poly.pdbx_strand_id
1 'polypeptide(L)'
;MKFNFNLFFFLFFISSFNTYSQESNKKDAFFLDLGVVIEPSTGKEKVDHLVKAPPSKVSFFLDKKSSGSVFMASTKEIASMLEDIQQKIDNIPTNFSKDLMVEERNNYKKISARLNRVEKSLDKKLNELEIQNNELKKIISEYLGSKNKFNTLNDNDYQKYYISDNVISNLEDYKISLIQIPGKHSIENDSKKIFKNLYVNGVIAYQKGDYHLAIENFNQLNIDNYSVITKGNVLYWLAESFYNLKKYEDALKILNKLVILKESDKQDDGIILKGIIFKNLGKFSYAREAYTEIVDFFPKSEYLRLAKIELSKKY
;
A
#
# COMPACT_ATOMS: atom_id res chain seq x y z
N MET A 1 51.72 -13.85 -32.67
CA MET A 1 51.47 -12.64 -33.48
C MET A 1 50.12 -12.84 -34.18
N LYS A 2 49.23 -11.85 -34.06
CA LYS A 2 47.83 -11.78 -34.53
C LYS A 2 46.78 -12.61 -33.76
N PHE A 3 46.03 -11.93 -32.91
CA PHE A 3 44.60 -12.18 -32.71
C PHE A 3 43.87 -10.84 -32.86
N ASN A 4 42.94 -10.77 -33.81
CA ASN A 4 42.12 -9.60 -34.11
C ASN A 4 41.05 -9.43 -33.02
N PHE A 5 40.96 -8.24 -32.43
CA PHE A 5 39.88 -7.86 -31.51
C PHE A 5 38.88 -7.01 -32.30
N ASN A 6 37.72 -7.58 -32.66
CA ASN A 6 36.58 -6.81 -33.17
C ASN A 6 35.81 -6.23 -31.98
N LEU A 7 35.88 -4.91 -31.83
CA LEU A 7 35.11 -4.13 -30.86
C LEU A 7 33.72 -3.86 -31.46
N PHE A 8 32.70 -4.58 -30.99
CA PHE A 8 31.31 -4.33 -31.39
C PHE A 8 30.72 -3.22 -30.52
N PHE A 9 30.67 -1.99 -31.06
CA PHE A 9 29.97 -0.86 -30.46
C PHE A 9 28.60 -0.76 -31.14
N PHE A 10 27.53 -1.14 -30.45
CA PHE A 10 26.16 -1.01 -30.98
C PHE A 10 25.59 0.36 -30.59
N LEU A 11 25.70 1.31 -31.53
CA LEU A 11 25.06 2.62 -31.49
C LEU A 11 23.62 2.47 -32.00
N PHE A 12 22.62 2.58 -31.11
CA PHE A 12 21.23 2.70 -31.52
C PHE A 12 20.91 4.18 -31.80
N PHE A 13 20.95 4.55 -33.08
CA PHE A 13 20.44 5.82 -33.60
C PHE A 13 18.90 5.78 -33.57
N ILE A 14 18.26 6.66 -32.80
CA ILE A 14 16.83 6.96 -32.94
C ILE A 14 16.73 8.30 -33.64
N SER A 15 16.31 8.26 -34.90
CA SER A 15 16.06 9.42 -35.75
C SER A 15 14.78 10.15 -35.34
N SER A 16 14.93 11.41 -34.96
CA SER A 16 13.84 12.38 -34.88
C SER A 16 13.37 12.74 -36.29
N PHE A 17 12.17 12.32 -36.68
CA PHE A 17 11.46 12.90 -37.81
C PHE A 17 10.39 13.87 -37.29
N ASN A 18 10.65 15.17 -37.46
CA ASN A 18 9.60 16.19 -37.47
C ASN A 18 8.80 16.04 -38.76
N THR A 19 7.47 15.92 -38.65
CA THR A 19 6.56 16.25 -39.74
C THR A 19 5.56 17.28 -39.25
N TYR A 20 5.59 18.44 -39.89
CA TYR A 20 4.54 19.44 -39.84
C TYR A 20 3.41 18.94 -40.75
N SER A 21 2.17 18.89 -40.25
CA SER A 21 0.99 18.86 -41.11
C SER A 21 -0.11 19.70 -40.48
N GLN A 22 -0.57 20.65 -41.28
CA GLN A 22 -1.67 21.56 -41.03
C GLN A 22 -3.01 20.83 -40.89
N GLU A 23 -3.93 21.53 -40.23
CA GLU A 23 -5.35 21.28 -39.99
C GLU A 23 -6.08 20.35 -40.97
N SER A 24 -6.87 19.42 -40.44
CA SER A 24 -8.32 19.48 -40.66
C SER A 24 -9.07 18.58 -39.68
N ASN A 25 -10.20 19.13 -39.26
CA ASN A 25 -11.06 18.72 -38.19
C ASN A 25 -11.99 17.58 -38.67
N LYS A 26 -12.06 16.47 -37.92
CA LYS A 26 -13.28 15.69 -37.58
C LYS A 26 -12.87 14.31 -37.05
N LYS A 27 -12.93 14.17 -35.72
CA LYS A 27 -13.07 12.87 -35.07
C LYS A 27 -14.53 12.46 -35.18
N ASP A 28 -14.84 11.55 -36.08
CA ASP A 28 -16.10 10.80 -36.02
C ASP A 28 -16.00 9.84 -34.84
N ALA A 29 -16.68 10.18 -33.74
CA ALA A 29 -16.84 9.32 -32.59
C ALA A 29 -17.94 8.29 -32.91
N PHE A 30 -17.53 7.04 -33.08
CA PHE A 30 -18.43 5.88 -33.13
C PHE A 30 -18.96 5.59 -31.72
N PHE A 31 -20.28 5.55 -31.56
CA PHE A 31 -20.93 4.99 -30.37
C PHE A 31 -21.28 3.53 -30.64
N LEU A 32 -20.62 2.62 -29.91
CA LEU A 32 -21.00 1.23 -29.75
C LEU A 32 -22.04 1.15 -28.64
N ASP A 33 -23.31 0.96 -29.03
CA ASP A 33 -24.39 0.29 -28.29
C ASP A 33 -25.70 0.75 -28.97
N LEU A 34 -26.48 -0.12 -29.58
CA LEU A 34 -27.13 -1.25 -28.94
C LEU A 34 -27.22 -2.40 -29.95
N GLY A 35 -26.53 -3.51 -29.68
CA GLY A 35 -26.67 -4.75 -30.43
C GLY A 35 -28.02 -5.41 -30.18
N VAL A 36 -29.09 -4.88 -30.79
CA VAL A 36 -30.40 -5.53 -30.84
C VAL A 36 -30.57 -6.14 -32.23
N VAL A 37 -30.48 -7.46 -32.30
CA VAL A 37 -30.89 -8.24 -33.46
C VAL A 37 -32.38 -8.50 -33.33
N ILE A 38 -33.18 -8.03 -34.30
CA ILE A 38 -34.59 -8.41 -34.42
C ILE A 38 -34.68 -9.43 -35.54
N GLU A 39 -35.01 -10.68 -35.20
CA GLU A 39 -35.27 -11.75 -36.17
C GLU A 39 -36.75 -11.76 -36.58
N PRO A 40 -37.07 -12.01 -37.86
CA PRO A 40 -38.46 -12.13 -38.31
C PRO A 40 -39.08 -13.45 -37.83
N SER A 41 -40.31 -13.39 -37.31
CA SER A 41 -40.98 -14.51 -36.62
C SER A 41 -41.30 -15.75 -37.47
N THR A 42 -41.13 -15.71 -38.79
CA THR A 42 -41.54 -16.79 -39.71
C THR A 42 -40.45 -17.28 -40.67
N GLY A 43 -39.24 -16.71 -40.61
CA GLY A 43 -38.03 -17.26 -41.27
C GLY A 43 -38.05 -17.38 -42.81
N LYS A 44 -38.99 -16.74 -43.51
CA LYS A 44 -39.15 -16.87 -44.98
C LYS A 44 -38.97 -15.58 -45.78
N GLU A 45 -38.54 -14.50 -45.15
CA GLU A 45 -38.24 -13.26 -45.86
C GLU A 45 -36.82 -13.32 -46.46
N LYS A 46 -36.69 -12.98 -47.75
CA LYS A 46 -35.38 -12.84 -48.40
C LYS A 46 -34.74 -11.55 -47.92
N VAL A 47 -33.66 -11.67 -47.16
CA VAL A 47 -32.86 -10.52 -46.72
C VAL A 47 -31.73 -10.29 -47.73
N ASP A 48 -31.74 -9.15 -48.40
CA ASP A 48 -30.65 -8.74 -49.28
C ASP A 48 -29.50 -8.20 -48.41
N HIS A 49 -28.43 -8.98 -48.23
CA HIS A 49 -27.27 -8.61 -47.40
C HIS A 49 -26.24 -7.72 -48.12
N LEU A 50 -26.53 -7.27 -49.35
CA LEU A 50 -25.63 -6.36 -50.07
C LEU A 50 -26.00 -4.90 -49.78
N VAL A 51 -25.21 -4.25 -48.93
CA VAL A 51 -25.21 -2.79 -48.80
C VAL A 51 -24.65 -2.21 -50.11
N LYS A 52 -25.52 -1.66 -50.96
CA LYS A 52 -25.08 -0.92 -52.16
C LYS A 52 -24.23 0.26 -51.73
N ALA A 53 -23.06 0.45 -52.34
CA ALA A 53 -22.22 1.62 -52.12
C ALA A 53 -23.04 2.90 -52.34
N PRO A 54 -22.91 3.91 -51.48
CA PRO A 54 -23.73 5.12 -51.58
C PRO A 54 -23.42 5.84 -52.92
N PRO A 55 -24.43 6.46 -53.56
CA PRO A 55 -24.22 7.16 -54.82
C PRO A 55 -23.22 8.30 -54.63
N SER A 56 -22.31 8.46 -55.59
CA SER A 56 -21.31 9.51 -55.60
C SER A 56 -21.99 10.88 -55.66
N LYS A 57 -21.73 11.71 -54.65
CA LYS A 57 -22.14 13.11 -54.51
C LYS A 57 -23.65 13.36 -54.53
N VAL A 58 -24.24 13.39 -53.34
CA VAL A 58 -25.35 14.31 -53.07
C VAL A 58 -24.75 15.61 -52.57
N SER A 59 -24.74 16.64 -53.40
CA SER A 59 -24.41 18.00 -53.00
C SER A 59 -25.54 18.54 -52.13
N PHE A 60 -25.36 18.57 -50.81
CA PHE A 60 -26.29 19.25 -49.91
C PHE A 60 -26.12 20.76 -50.06
N PHE A 61 -26.99 21.40 -50.86
CA PHE A 61 -27.24 22.82 -50.70
C PHE A 61 -28.08 23.00 -49.43
N LEU A 62 -27.49 23.65 -48.42
CA LEU A 62 -28.22 24.15 -47.25
C LEU A 62 -29.12 25.28 -47.72
N ASP A 63 -30.41 24.98 -47.92
CA ASP A 63 -31.42 26.00 -48.17
C ASP A 63 -31.65 26.79 -46.89
N LYS A 64 -30.92 27.89 -46.75
CA LYS A 64 -30.97 28.80 -45.61
C LYS A 64 -32.28 29.61 -45.69
N LYS A 65 -33.40 29.02 -45.28
CA LYS A 65 -34.65 29.77 -45.12
C LYS A 65 -34.53 30.75 -43.96
N SER A 66 -34.89 32.00 -44.22
CA SER A 66 -34.85 33.13 -43.30
C SER A 66 -35.86 33.02 -42.17
N SER A 67 -35.60 32.13 -41.20
CA SER A 67 -36.27 32.20 -39.90
C SER A 67 -35.43 33.10 -38.99
N GLY A 68 -35.65 34.41 -39.14
CA GLY A 68 -34.96 35.45 -38.39
C GLY A 68 -35.32 35.40 -36.90
N SER A 69 -34.33 35.73 -36.06
CA SER A 69 -34.33 35.81 -34.59
C SER A 69 -34.22 34.49 -33.81
N VAL A 70 -35.12 33.51 -33.97
CA VAL A 70 -35.15 32.34 -33.06
C VAL A 70 -33.94 31.41 -33.25
N PHE A 71 -33.58 31.08 -34.50
CA PHE A 71 -32.43 30.21 -34.77
C PHE A 71 -31.08 30.90 -34.51
N MET A 72 -31.00 32.23 -34.70
CA MET A 72 -29.78 33.01 -34.43
C MET A 72 -29.51 33.15 -32.93
N ALA A 73 -30.56 33.31 -32.11
CA ALA A 73 -30.45 33.32 -30.65
C ALA A 73 -29.90 31.98 -30.15
N SER A 74 -30.49 30.86 -30.56
CA SER A 74 -30.01 29.53 -30.19
C SER A 74 -28.61 29.24 -30.70
N THR A 75 -28.23 29.69 -31.90
CA THR A 75 -26.87 29.48 -32.43
C THR A 75 -25.84 30.33 -31.67
N LYS A 76 -26.19 31.58 -31.29
CA LYS A 76 -25.32 32.46 -30.50
C LYS A 76 -25.16 31.94 -29.06
N GLU A 77 -26.24 31.45 -28.47
CA GLU A 77 -26.22 30.81 -27.15
C GLU A 77 -25.37 29.54 -27.16
N ILE A 78 -25.50 28.68 -28.18
CA ILE A 78 -24.66 27.49 -28.33
C ILE A 78 -23.18 27.89 -28.52
N ALA A 79 -22.90 28.92 -29.31
CA ALA A 79 -21.53 29.40 -29.49
C ALA A 79 -20.93 29.92 -28.17
N SER A 80 -21.70 30.69 -27.39
CA SER A 80 -21.30 31.15 -26.05
C SER A 80 -21.07 29.97 -25.09
N MET A 81 -21.93 28.95 -25.13
CA MET A 81 -21.76 27.75 -24.32
C MET A 81 -20.50 26.96 -24.72
N LEU A 82 -20.19 26.88 -26.02
CA LEU A 82 -18.98 26.22 -26.50
C LEU A 82 -17.72 26.96 -26.02
N GLU A 83 -17.75 28.30 -26.05
CA GLU A 83 -16.67 29.16 -25.56
C GLU A 83 -16.47 29.00 -24.06
N ASP A 84 -17.54 28.95 -23.27
CA ASP A 84 -17.48 28.68 -21.83
C ASP A 84 -16.93 27.28 -21.52
N ILE A 85 -17.31 26.26 -22.31
CA ILE A 85 -16.78 24.90 -22.16
C ILE A 85 -15.30 24.86 -22.53
N GLN A 86 -14.90 25.51 -23.61
CA GLN A 86 -13.50 25.57 -24.03
C GLN A 86 -12.65 26.27 -22.96
N GLN A 87 -13.11 27.41 -22.43
CA GLN A 87 -12.44 28.12 -21.34
C GLN A 87 -12.32 27.25 -20.08
N LYS A 88 -13.36 26.47 -19.74
CA LYS A 88 -13.29 25.50 -18.64
C LYS A 88 -12.25 24.42 -18.92
N ILE A 89 -12.23 23.85 -20.12
CA ILE A 89 -11.26 22.82 -20.53
C ILE A 89 -9.83 23.36 -20.42
N ASP A 90 -9.59 24.58 -20.90
CA ASP A 90 -8.28 25.22 -20.86
C ASP A 90 -7.83 25.53 -19.43
N ASN A 91 -8.78 25.75 -18.51
CA ASN A 91 -8.52 26.00 -17.09
C ASN A 91 -8.45 24.72 -16.23
N ILE A 92 -8.81 23.54 -16.74
CA ILE A 92 -8.69 22.28 -15.99
C ILE A 92 -7.23 22.00 -15.60
N PRO A 93 -6.24 22.07 -16.50
CA PRO A 93 -4.84 21.78 -16.15
C PRO A 93 -4.29 22.71 -15.07
N THR A 94 -4.64 24.00 -15.13
CA THR A 94 -4.17 25.00 -14.17
C THR A 94 -4.84 24.83 -12.81
N ASN A 95 -6.15 24.60 -12.78
CA ASN A 95 -6.89 24.32 -11.54
C ASN A 95 -6.44 23.00 -10.91
N PHE A 96 -6.28 21.94 -11.72
CA PHE A 96 -5.79 20.66 -11.23
C PHE A 96 -4.38 20.77 -10.66
N SER A 97 -3.48 21.48 -11.35
CA SER A 97 -2.12 21.74 -10.83
C SER A 97 -2.16 22.51 -9.51
N LYS A 98 -3.03 23.51 -9.39
CA LYS A 98 -3.19 24.29 -8.16
C LYS A 98 -3.73 23.43 -7.01
N ASP A 99 -4.75 22.61 -7.26
CA ASP A 99 -5.34 21.73 -6.25
C ASP A 99 -4.33 20.67 -5.80
N LEU A 100 -3.58 20.08 -6.74
CA LEU A 100 -2.51 19.14 -6.46
C LEU A 100 -1.42 19.79 -5.58
N MET A 101 -0.98 21.01 -5.92
CA MET A 101 0.00 21.75 -5.13
C MET A 101 -0.50 22.08 -3.72
N VAL A 102 -1.78 22.42 -3.56
CA VAL A 102 -2.37 22.68 -2.24
C VAL A 102 -2.39 21.40 -1.41
N GLU A 103 -2.75 20.26 -2.00
CA GLU A 103 -2.79 18.98 -1.33
C GLU A 103 -1.39 18.48 -0.94
N GLU A 104 -0.41 18.58 -1.85
CA GLU A 104 0.99 18.26 -1.56
C GLU A 104 1.53 19.12 -0.42
N ARG A 105 1.21 20.42 -0.42
CA ARG A 105 1.61 21.34 0.65
C ARG A 105 0.97 20.97 2.00
N ASN A 106 -0.30 20.56 1.99
CA ASN A 106 -0.97 20.10 3.21
C ASN A 106 -0.36 18.80 3.72
N ASN A 107 -0.07 17.85 2.83
CA ASN A 107 0.60 16.60 3.17
C ASN A 107 2.00 16.85 3.73
N TYR A 108 2.78 17.74 3.11
CA TYR A 108 4.09 18.14 3.62
C TYR A 108 3.98 18.73 5.04
N LYS A 109 3.03 19.63 5.29
CA LYS A 109 2.80 20.21 6.63
C LYS A 109 2.44 19.14 7.67
N LYS A 110 1.59 18.18 7.32
CA LYS A 110 1.23 17.05 8.20
C LYS A 110 2.45 16.19 8.52
N ILE A 111 3.25 15.87 7.50
CA ILE A 111 4.48 15.08 7.64
C ILE A 111 5.49 15.82 8.52
N SER A 112 5.73 17.12 8.28
CA SER A 112 6.67 17.91 9.08
C SER A 112 6.22 18.02 10.54
N ALA A 113 4.92 18.18 10.80
CA ALA A 113 4.40 18.22 12.16
C ALA A 113 4.59 16.88 12.89
N ARG A 114 4.46 15.76 12.17
CA ARG A 114 4.76 14.43 12.73
C ARG A 114 6.24 14.22 12.98
N LEU A 115 7.09 14.62 12.05
CA LEU A 115 8.54 14.52 12.20
C LEU A 115 8.97 15.19 13.51
N ASN A 116 8.50 16.42 13.74
CA ASN A 116 8.79 17.17 14.97
C ASN A 116 8.24 16.47 16.23
N ARG A 117 7.05 15.84 16.18
CA ARG A 117 6.50 15.08 17.31
C ARG A 117 7.34 13.84 17.61
N VAL A 118 7.77 13.12 16.57
CA VAL A 118 8.61 11.93 16.68
C VAL A 118 9.98 12.30 17.22
N GLU A 119 10.62 13.33 16.69
CA GLU A 119 11.89 13.87 17.20
C GLU A 119 11.80 14.20 18.69
N LYS A 120 10.77 14.96 19.10
CA LYS A 120 10.54 15.28 20.51
C LYS A 120 10.32 14.03 21.39
N SER A 121 9.66 13.00 20.85
CA SER A 121 9.48 11.73 21.55
C SER A 121 10.79 10.95 21.67
N LEU A 122 11.63 10.96 20.63
CA LEU A 122 12.95 10.34 20.65
C LEU A 122 13.86 11.04 21.65
N ASP A 123 13.90 12.37 21.67
CA ASP A 123 14.69 13.16 22.62
C ASP A 123 14.31 12.83 24.06
N LYS A 124 13.01 12.72 24.34
CA LYS A 124 12.54 12.30 25.66
C LYS A 124 13.06 10.90 26.03
N LYS A 125 13.01 9.95 25.08
CA LYS A 125 13.47 8.58 25.31
C LYS A 125 14.99 8.50 25.51
N LEU A 126 15.75 9.30 24.78
CA LEU A 126 17.20 9.41 24.94
C LEU A 126 17.56 9.96 26.33
N ASN A 127 16.89 11.01 26.79
CA ASN A 127 17.09 11.55 28.13
C ASN A 127 16.74 10.53 29.22
N GLU A 128 15.64 9.79 29.07
CA GLU A 128 15.27 8.70 29.99
C GLU A 128 16.35 7.60 30.04
N LEU A 129 16.87 7.17 28.88
CA LEU A 129 17.92 6.17 28.80
C LEU A 129 19.24 6.67 29.40
N GLU A 130 19.57 7.95 29.22
CA GLU A 130 20.76 8.55 29.82
C GLU A 130 20.65 8.56 31.35
N ILE A 131 19.49 8.92 31.91
CA ILE A 131 19.23 8.85 33.35
C ILE A 131 19.39 7.41 33.85
N GLN A 132 18.77 6.44 33.18
CA GLN A 132 18.88 5.02 33.55
C GLN A 132 20.32 4.52 33.50
N ASN A 133 21.09 4.91 32.49
CA ASN A 133 22.50 4.55 32.38
C ASN A 133 23.34 5.16 33.51
N ASN A 134 23.03 6.38 33.93
CA ASN A 134 23.72 7.01 35.06
C ASN A 134 23.34 6.36 36.41
N GLU A 135 22.09 5.97 36.59
CA GLU A 135 21.65 5.18 37.76
C GLU A 135 22.32 3.81 37.79
N LEU A 136 22.38 3.10 36.66
CA LEU A 136 23.07 1.82 36.55
C LEU A 136 24.56 1.95 36.89
N LYS A 137 25.24 2.98 36.36
CA LYS A 137 26.64 3.27 36.71
C LYS A 137 26.80 3.52 38.21
N LYS A 138 25.87 4.24 38.84
CA LYS A 138 25.86 4.48 40.28
C LYS A 138 25.72 3.18 41.07
N ILE A 139 24.76 2.34 40.71
CA ILE A 139 24.55 1.02 41.33
C ILE A 139 25.80 0.14 41.19
N ILE A 140 26.43 0.11 40.01
CA ILE A 140 27.67 -0.63 39.77
C ILE A 140 28.80 -0.08 40.66
N SER A 141 28.93 1.25 40.79
CA SER A 141 29.94 1.86 41.65
C SER A 141 29.72 1.55 43.14
N GLU A 142 28.46 1.53 43.60
CA GLU A 142 28.08 1.16 44.97
C GLU A 142 28.37 -0.33 45.23
N TYR A 143 28.06 -1.20 44.27
CA TYR A 143 28.34 -2.64 44.36
C TYR A 143 29.85 -2.92 44.41
N LEU A 144 30.66 -2.27 43.57
CA LEU A 144 32.13 -2.39 43.60
C LEU A 144 32.72 -1.81 44.89
N GLY A 145 32.18 -0.69 45.39
CA GLY A 145 32.56 -0.11 46.68
C GLY A 145 32.23 -1.03 47.87
N SER A 146 31.10 -1.75 47.81
CA SER A 146 30.74 -2.78 48.78
C SER A 146 31.67 -4.00 48.69
N LYS A 147 32.03 -4.44 47.48
CA LYS A 147 32.91 -5.58 47.25
C LYS A 147 34.33 -5.34 47.78
N ASN A 148 34.86 -4.12 47.64
CA ASN A 148 36.16 -3.74 48.20
C ASN A 148 36.22 -3.73 49.75
N LYS A 149 35.07 -3.75 50.44
CA LYS A 149 35.01 -3.98 51.90
C LYS A 149 34.99 -5.46 52.27
N PHE A 150 34.64 -6.36 51.35
CA PHE A 150 34.54 -7.81 51.56
C PHE A 150 35.76 -8.61 51.05
N ASN A 151 36.64 -8.01 50.25
CA ASN A 151 37.84 -8.66 49.71
C ASN A 151 39.05 -8.68 50.70
N THR A 152 38.80 -8.94 51.99
CA THR A 152 39.85 -9.50 52.88
C THR A 152 39.72 -11.00 53.09
N LEU A 153 38.82 -11.69 52.37
CA LEU A 153 38.73 -13.14 52.39
C LEU A 153 38.40 -13.69 50.99
N ASN A 154 39.40 -14.37 50.41
CA ASN A 154 39.35 -15.34 49.31
C ASN A 154 39.01 -14.82 47.89
N ASP A 155 40.06 -14.37 47.19
CA ASP A 155 40.09 -14.26 45.73
C ASP A 155 40.73 -15.52 45.12
N ASN A 156 39.90 -16.36 44.50
CA ASN A 156 40.26 -17.21 43.35
C ASN A 156 38.95 -17.50 42.62
N ASP A 157 38.67 -16.76 41.53
CA ASP A 157 37.86 -17.19 40.37
C ASP A 157 37.38 -16.02 39.49
N TYR A 158 38.24 -15.04 39.20
CA TYR A 158 37.94 -14.06 38.14
C TYR A 158 39.16 -13.73 37.29
N GLN A 159 39.59 -14.70 36.48
CA GLN A 159 40.08 -14.40 35.15
C GLN A 159 39.70 -15.53 34.19
N LYS A 160 39.01 -15.14 33.11
CA LYS A 160 39.17 -15.61 31.72
C LYS A 160 37.83 -15.74 31.01
N TYR A 161 37.27 -14.60 30.60
CA TYR A 161 36.39 -14.56 29.44
C TYR A 161 36.55 -13.24 28.69
N TYR A 162 37.66 -13.12 27.97
CA TYR A 162 37.73 -12.30 26.77
C TYR A 162 38.45 -13.10 25.67
N ILE A 163 37.67 -13.34 24.61
CA ILE A 163 38.02 -13.52 23.19
C ILE A 163 38.68 -14.84 22.78
N SER A 164 37.93 -15.65 22.02
CA SER A 164 38.49 -16.34 20.85
C SER A 164 37.43 -16.54 19.76
N ASP A 165 37.63 -15.84 18.65
CA ASP A 165 37.09 -16.11 17.32
C ASP A 165 37.43 -17.55 16.87
N ASN A 166 36.58 -18.54 17.18
CA ASN A 166 36.68 -19.88 16.58
C ASN A 166 35.41 -20.73 16.75
N VAL A 167 34.29 -20.27 16.16
CA VAL A 167 33.18 -21.17 15.79
C VAL A 167 32.85 -20.96 14.31
N ILE A 168 33.89 -21.01 13.47
CA ILE A 168 33.80 -21.27 12.04
C ILE A 168 34.59 -22.56 11.83
N SER A 169 33.96 -23.71 12.09
CA SER A 169 34.52 -25.03 11.73
C SER A 169 33.54 -26.19 11.92
N ASN A 170 32.24 -25.99 11.69
CA ASN A 170 31.27 -27.11 11.65
C ASN A 170 30.15 -26.88 10.61
N LEU A 171 30.51 -26.40 9.41
CA LEU A 171 29.59 -26.23 8.27
C LEU A 171 30.04 -26.99 7.00
N GLU A 172 30.84 -28.05 7.16
CA GLU A 172 31.33 -28.84 6.01
C GLU A 172 30.69 -30.23 5.84
N ASP A 173 29.81 -30.66 6.75
CA ASP A 173 29.25 -32.02 6.73
C ASP A 173 27.83 -32.16 6.14
N TYR A 174 27.34 -31.22 5.33
CA TYR A 174 26.16 -31.49 4.49
C TYR A 174 26.24 -30.88 3.08
N LYS A 175 27.35 -31.16 2.39
CA LYS A 175 27.34 -31.21 0.92
C LYS A 175 26.90 -32.61 0.47
N ILE A 176 25.58 -32.86 0.45
CA ILE A 176 25.02 -33.93 -0.38
C ILE A 176 24.60 -33.33 -1.72
N SER A 177 25.50 -33.57 -2.68
CA SER A 177 25.32 -33.71 -4.13
C SER A 177 23.95 -33.35 -4.72
N LEU A 178 24.00 -32.36 -5.61
CA LEU A 178 23.10 -32.12 -6.74
C LEU A 178 22.69 -33.42 -7.43
N ILE A 179 21.47 -33.87 -7.18
CA ILE A 179 20.74 -34.78 -8.07
C ILE A 179 19.72 -33.94 -8.82
N GLN A 180 19.72 -34.06 -10.15
CA GLN A 180 18.77 -33.42 -11.05
C GLN A 180 17.32 -33.70 -10.59
N ILE A 181 16.59 -32.70 -10.11
CA ILE A 181 15.16 -32.81 -9.82
C ILE A 181 14.37 -32.24 -11.01
N PRO A 182 13.69 -33.06 -11.82
CA PRO A 182 12.64 -32.59 -12.70
C PRO A 182 11.43 -32.26 -11.82
N GLY A 183 11.24 -30.99 -11.41
CA GLY A 183 10.09 -30.70 -10.52
C GLY A 183 9.93 -29.32 -9.89
N LYS A 184 10.48 -28.23 -10.43
CA LYS A 184 10.24 -26.89 -9.86
C LYS A 184 8.74 -26.49 -9.86
N HIS A 185 7.93 -27.11 -10.72
CA HIS A 185 6.49 -26.88 -10.82
C HIS A 185 5.62 -27.63 -9.78
N SER A 186 6.09 -28.70 -9.15
CA SER A 186 5.28 -29.46 -8.16
C SER A 186 5.37 -28.84 -6.76
N ILE A 187 6.56 -28.45 -6.32
CA ILE A 187 6.82 -27.94 -4.96
C ILE A 187 6.16 -26.57 -4.71
N GLU A 188 6.18 -25.68 -5.71
CA GLU A 188 5.52 -24.36 -5.59
C GLU A 188 3.99 -24.48 -5.51
N ASN A 189 3.42 -25.43 -6.25
CA ASN A 189 1.98 -25.71 -6.22
C ASN A 189 1.56 -26.32 -4.87
N ASP A 190 2.37 -27.21 -4.31
CA ASP A 190 2.11 -27.78 -2.98
C ASP A 190 2.22 -26.72 -1.87
N SER A 191 3.22 -25.83 -1.92
CA SER A 191 3.36 -24.72 -0.97
C SER A 191 2.17 -23.75 -1.01
N LYS A 192 1.72 -23.35 -2.22
CA LYS A 192 0.52 -22.51 -2.38
C LYS A 192 -0.75 -23.20 -1.89
N LYS A 193 -0.87 -24.52 -2.10
CA LYS A 193 -2.01 -25.33 -1.63
C LYS A 193 -2.03 -25.42 -0.10
N ILE A 194 -0.88 -25.67 0.53
CA ILE A 194 -0.74 -25.70 2.00
C ILE A 194 -1.10 -24.33 2.59
N PHE A 195 -0.55 -23.24 2.03
CA PHE A 195 -0.87 -21.88 2.45
C PHE A 195 -2.38 -21.61 2.38
N LYS A 196 -3.01 -21.94 1.25
CA LYS A 196 -4.46 -21.76 1.08
C LYS A 196 -5.26 -22.54 2.12
N ASN A 197 -4.88 -23.79 2.39
CA ASN A 197 -5.57 -24.64 3.37
C ASN A 197 -5.49 -24.03 4.78
N LEU A 198 -4.28 -23.71 5.24
CA LEU A 198 -4.05 -23.10 6.56
C LEU A 198 -4.77 -21.77 6.69
N TYR A 199 -4.71 -20.91 5.67
CA TYR A 199 -5.41 -19.63 5.67
C TYR A 199 -6.93 -19.82 5.80
N VAL A 200 -7.53 -20.70 4.99
CA VAL A 200 -8.97 -20.98 5.02
C VAL A 200 -9.39 -21.57 6.37
N ASN A 201 -8.64 -22.52 6.92
CA ASN A 201 -8.94 -23.09 8.23
C ASN A 201 -8.84 -22.05 9.34
N GLY A 202 -7.83 -21.16 9.29
CA GLY A 202 -7.68 -20.06 10.23
C GLY A 202 -8.88 -19.10 10.19
N VAL A 203 -9.35 -18.73 9.00
CA VAL A 203 -10.53 -17.88 8.83
C VAL A 203 -11.81 -18.58 9.30
N ILE A 204 -11.99 -19.88 9.01
CA ILE A 204 -13.16 -20.65 9.49
C ILE A 204 -13.15 -20.74 11.02
N ALA A 205 -11.99 -20.99 11.63
CA ALA A 205 -11.84 -21.04 13.08
C ALA A 205 -12.18 -19.67 13.71
N TYR A 206 -11.65 -18.59 13.12
CA TYR A 206 -11.97 -17.22 13.53
C TYR A 206 -13.47 -16.94 13.47
N GLN A 207 -14.15 -17.30 12.37
CA GLN A 207 -15.59 -17.10 12.19
C GLN A 207 -16.44 -17.88 13.20
N LYS A 208 -15.94 -19.02 13.68
CA LYS A 208 -16.57 -19.81 14.74
C LYS A 208 -16.28 -19.27 16.15
N GLY A 209 -15.45 -18.23 16.27
CA GLY A 209 -14.98 -17.70 17.54
C GLY A 209 -13.90 -18.55 18.21
N ASP A 210 -13.39 -19.59 17.54
CA ASP A 210 -12.25 -20.38 18.02
C ASP A 210 -10.94 -19.67 17.66
N TYR A 211 -10.66 -18.61 18.41
CA TYR A 211 -9.48 -17.78 18.20
C TYR A 211 -8.17 -18.51 18.52
N HIS A 212 -8.20 -19.56 19.35
CA HIS A 212 -7.02 -20.38 19.62
C HIS A 212 -6.61 -21.17 18.38
N LEU A 213 -7.56 -21.88 17.76
CA LEU A 213 -7.31 -22.62 16.53
C LEU A 213 -6.99 -21.68 15.36
N ALA A 214 -7.60 -20.48 15.31
CA ALA A 214 -7.27 -19.48 14.32
C ALA A 214 -5.78 -19.06 14.39
N ILE A 215 -5.30 -18.73 15.60
CA ILE A 215 -3.89 -18.38 15.84
C ILE A 215 -2.96 -19.53 15.44
N GLU A 216 -3.30 -20.77 15.81
CA GLU A 216 -2.50 -21.95 15.45
C GLU A 216 -2.34 -22.10 13.93
N ASN A 217 -3.42 -21.93 13.17
CA ASN A 217 -3.37 -22.02 11.71
C ASN A 217 -2.60 -20.85 11.08
N PHE A 218 -2.83 -19.62 11.55
CA PHE A 218 -2.15 -18.44 10.99
C PHE A 218 -0.65 -18.43 11.30
N ASN A 219 -0.20 -18.90 12.47
CA ASN A 219 1.23 -18.98 12.81
C ASN A 219 2.02 -19.98 11.97
N GLN A 220 1.34 -20.95 11.34
CA GLN A 220 1.97 -21.90 10.42
C GLN A 220 2.18 -21.31 9.01
N LEU A 221 1.61 -20.15 8.70
CA LEU A 221 1.75 -19.52 7.40
C LEU A 221 3.13 -18.86 7.25
N ASN A 222 3.91 -19.32 6.27
CA ASN A 222 5.04 -18.56 5.77
C ASN A 222 4.53 -17.47 4.81
N ILE A 223 4.51 -16.23 5.26
CA ILE A 223 4.01 -15.08 4.50
C ILE A 223 5.10 -14.30 3.75
N ASP A 224 6.40 -14.62 3.92
CA ASP A 224 7.51 -13.76 3.46
C ASP A 224 7.55 -13.56 1.95
N ASN A 225 7.16 -14.58 1.19
CA ASN A 225 7.15 -14.55 -0.28
C ASN A 225 5.80 -14.12 -0.88
N TYR A 226 4.84 -13.69 -0.06
CA TYR A 226 3.52 -13.25 -0.51
C TYR A 226 3.44 -11.72 -0.69
N SER A 227 2.41 -11.28 -1.43
CA SER A 227 2.14 -9.85 -1.65
C SER A 227 1.90 -9.12 -0.32
N VAL A 228 2.14 -7.81 -0.32
CA VAL A 228 1.92 -6.95 0.85
C VAL A 228 0.48 -7.03 1.36
N ILE A 229 -0.49 -7.13 0.44
CA ILE A 229 -1.92 -7.32 0.74
C ILE A 229 -2.15 -8.63 1.52
N THR A 230 -1.63 -9.76 1.01
CA THR A 230 -1.79 -11.06 1.68
C THR A 230 -1.12 -11.10 3.04
N LYS A 231 0.11 -10.55 3.15
CA LYS A 231 0.80 -10.39 4.44
C LYS A 231 -0.04 -9.59 5.42
N GLY A 232 -0.57 -8.45 4.98
CA GLY A 232 -1.41 -7.59 5.79
C GLY A 232 -2.67 -8.30 6.31
N ASN A 233 -3.38 -9.01 5.43
CA ASN A 233 -4.56 -9.79 5.81
C ASN A 233 -4.25 -10.83 6.89
N VAL A 234 -3.19 -11.64 6.72
CA VAL A 234 -2.80 -12.65 7.73
C VAL A 234 -2.44 -11.98 9.06
N LEU A 235 -1.65 -10.92 9.03
CA LEU A 235 -1.25 -10.20 10.25
C LEU A 235 -2.47 -9.58 10.95
N TYR A 236 -3.44 -9.06 10.21
CA TYR A 236 -4.67 -8.51 10.78
C TYR A 236 -5.49 -9.59 11.47
N TRP A 237 -5.81 -10.71 10.80
CA TRP A 237 -6.56 -11.81 11.39
C TRP A 237 -5.89 -12.38 12.64
N LEU A 238 -4.56 -12.51 12.59
CA LEU A 238 -3.78 -12.99 13.74
C LEU A 238 -3.86 -12.00 14.92
N ALA A 239 -3.68 -10.70 14.66
CA ALA A 239 -3.79 -9.67 15.69
C ALA A 239 -5.19 -9.61 16.31
N GLU A 240 -6.23 -9.65 15.48
CA GLU A 240 -7.62 -9.61 15.92
C GLU A 240 -8.00 -10.86 16.72
N SER A 241 -7.46 -12.03 16.36
CA SER A 241 -7.61 -13.25 17.16
C SER A 241 -6.99 -13.10 18.55
N PHE A 242 -5.77 -12.56 18.64
CA PHE A 242 -5.15 -12.24 19.94
C PHE A 242 -5.95 -11.21 20.74
N TYR A 243 -6.48 -10.19 20.08
CA TYR A 243 -7.33 -9.17 20.70
C TYR A 243 -8.59 -9.77 21.32
N ASN A 244 -9.30 -10.65 20.61
CA ASN A 244 -10.50 -11.31 21.11
C ASN A 244 -10.23 -12.21 22.33
N LEU A 245 -9.03 -12.79 22.41
CA LEU A 245 -8.55 -13.51 23.59
C LEU A 245 -8.03 -12.60 24.73
N LYS A 246 -8.17 -11.28 24.60
CA LYS A 246 -7.65 -10.25 25.52
C LYS A 246 -6.12 -10.29 25.68
N LYS A 247 -5.40 -10.94 24.75
CA LYS A 247 -3.94 -10.99 24.70
C LYS A 247 -3.40 -9.74 24.00
N TYR A 248 -3.63 -8.59 24.63
CA TYR A 248 -3.39 -7.28 24.05
C TYR A 248 -1.94 -7.02 23.65
N GLU A 249 -0.98 -7.42 24.48
CA GLU A 249 0.44 -7.18 24.17
C GLU A 249 0.92 -8.03 22.98
N ASP A 250 0.40 -9.25 22.81
CA ASP A 250 0.71 -10.07 21.63
C ASP A 250 0.05 -9.52 20.37
N ALA A 251 -1.21 -9.07 20.46
CA ALA A 251 -1.87 -8.36 19.37
C ALA A 251 -1.07 -7.13 18.93
N LEU A 252 -0.59 -6.30 19.87
CA LEU A 252 0.23 -5.12 19.56
C LEU A 252 1.53 -5.47 18.83
N LYS A 253 2.21 -6.58 19.18
CA LYS A 253 3.41 -7.04 18.47
C LYS A 253 3.12 -7.34 17.01
N ILE A 254 2.00 -8.02 16.72
CA ILE A 254 1.59 -8.35 15.35
C ILE A 254 1.18 -7.07 14.61
N LEU A 255 0.41 -6.18 15.25
CA LEU A 255 -0.02 -4.91 14.67
C LEU A 255 1.15 -4.00 14.34
N ASN A 256 2.21 -3.99 15.14
CA ASN A 256 3.43 -3.23 14.83
C ASN A 256 4.11 -3.70 13.55
N LYS A 257 3.99 -4.99 13.18
CA LYS A 257 4.45 -5.49 11.88
C LYS A 257 3.51 -5.05 10.75
N LEU A 258 2.20 -5.12 10.98
CA LEU A 258 1.18 -4.76 10.00
C LEU A 258 1.27 -3.28 9.58
N VAL A 259 1.37 -2.34 10.54
CA VAL A 259 1.33 -0.90 10.22
C VAL A 259 2.54 -0.40 9.43
N ILE A 260 3.63 -1.18 9.37
CA ILE A 260 4.81 -0.89 8.53
C ILE A 260 4.51 -1.15 7.04
N LEU A 261 3.54 -2.03 6.75
CA LEU A 261 3.14 -2.39 5.39
C LEU A 261 2.26 -1.29 4.75
N LYS A 262 2.88 -0.20 4.30
CA LYS A 262 2.19 0.99 3.74
C LYS A 262 1.27 0.73 2.54
N GLU A 263 1.50 -0.35 1.81
CA GLU A 263 0.68 -0.74 0.64
C GLU A 263 -0.43 -1.73 1.01
N SER A 264 -0.57 -2.11 2.28
CA SER A 264 -1.64 -2.98 2.73
C SER A 264 -2.95 -2.20 2.90
N ASP A 265 -4.02 -2.79 2.38
CA ASP A 265 -5.41 -2.41 2.65
C ASP A 265 -5.87 -2.67 4.09
N LYS A 266 -5.03 -3.28 4.93
CA LYS A 266 -5.26 -3.52 6.35
C LYS A 266 -4.50 -2.54 7.26
N GLN A 267 -3.82 -1.54 6.69
CA GLN A 267 -2.99 -0.65 7.48
C GLN A 267 -3.82 0.19 8.45
N ASP A 268 -4.93 0.78 8.00
CA ASP A 268 -5.83 1.56 8.84
C ASP A 268 -6.63 0.69 9.83
N ASP A 269 -7.06 -0.50 9.41
CA ASP A 269 -7.61 -1.54 10.30
C ASP A 269 -6.65 -1.85 11.47
N GLY A 270 -5.37 -1.99 11.17
CA GLY A 270 -4.35 -2.25 12.18
C GLY A 270 -4.14 -1.07 13.13
N ILE A 271 -4.08 0.16 12.60
CA ILE A 271 -3.90 1.37 13.40
C ILE A 271 -5.10 1.58 14.33
N ILE A 272 -6.33 1.41 13.83
CA ILE A 272 -7.51 1.59 14.68
C ILE A 272 -7.57 0.55 15.79
N LEU A 273 -7.24 -0.72 15.49
CA LEU A 273 -7.21 -1.78 16.48
C LEU A 273 -6.14 -1.51 17.55
N LYS A 274 -4.97 -0.96 17.19
CA LYS A 274 -3.99 -0.47 18.17
C LYS A 274 -4.59 0.58 19.10
N GLY A 275 -5.32 1.57 18.55
CA GLY A 275 -6.00 2.59 19.34
C GLY A 275 -6.99 2.01 20.35
N ILE A 276 -7.80 1.04 19.91
CA ILE A 276 -8.75 0.32 20.76
C ILE A 276 -8.02 -0.46 21.86
N ILE A 277 -6.96 -1.19 21.52
CA ILE A 277 -6.17 -1.96 22.49
C ILE A 277 -5.53 -1.02 23.53
N PHE A 278 -4.89 0.07 23.11
CA PHE A 278 -4.29 1.02 24.04
C PHE A 278 -5.32 1.63 24.99
N LYS A 279 -6.54 1.92 24.48
CA LYS A 279 -7.64 2.37 25.33
C LYS A 279 -8.03 1.32 26.37
N ASN A 280 -8.17 0.05 25.97
CA ASN A 280 -8.49 -1.05 26.88
C ASN A 280 -7.41 -1.27 27.96
N LEU A 281 -6.16 -0.94 27.65
CA LEU A 281 -5.04 -0.98 28.59
C LEU A 281 -4.93 0.28 29.48
N GLY A 282 -5.81 1.28 29.33
CA GLY A 282 -5.71 2.58 30.02
C GLY A 282 -4.57 3.47 29.52
N LYS A 283 -3.91 3.08 28.43
CA LYS A 283 -2.80 3.80 27.78
C LYS A 283 -3.34 4.90 26.85
N PHE A 284 -4.08 5.86 27.42
CA PHE A 284 -4.86 6.84 26.65
C PHE A 284 -4.03 7.76 25.73
N SER A 285 -2.77 8.07 26.07
CA SER A 285 -1.88 8.84 25.20
C SER A 285 -1.62 8.11 23.88
N TYR A 286 -1.25 6.83 23.95
CA TYR A 286 -1.01 5.98 22.78
C TYR A 286 -2.28 5.72 21.99
N ALA A 287 -3.44 5.61 22.66
CA ALA A 287 -4.73 5.51 21.98
C ALA A 287 -5.02 6.76 21.14
N ARG A 288 -4.82 7.96 21.72
CA ARG A 288 -5.00 9.24 21.02
C ARG A 288 -4.05 9.38 19.84
N GLU A 289 -2.80 8.92 19.95
CA GLU A 289 -1.84 8.91 18.83
C GLU A 289 -2.36 8.06 17.66
N ALA A 290 -2.81 6.84 17.92
CA ALA A 290 -3.36 5.96 16.89
C ALA A 290 -4.62 6.55 16.22
N TYR A 291 -5.56 7.11 16.99
CA TYR A 291 -6.74 7.76 16.42
C TYR A 291 -6.38 9.02 15.61
N THR A 292 -5.38 9.79 16.05
CA THR A 292 -4.89 10.94 15.30
C THR A 292 -4.30 10.51 13.96
N GLU A 293 -3.59 9.39 13.93
CA GLU A 293 -3.02 8.84 12.69
C GLU A 293 -4.11 8.49 11.67
N ILE A 294 -5.24 7.90 12.09
CA ILE A 294 -6.39 7.67 11.20
C ILE A 294 -6.89 8.99 10.60
N VAL A 295 -7.10 10.01 11.44
CA VAL A 295 -7.63 11.31 10.99
C VAL A 295 -6.69 12.02 10.02
N ASP A 296 -5.38 11.94 10.26
CA ASP A 296 -4.39 12.69 9.50
C ASP A 296 -4.04 12.01 8.16
N PHE A 297 -3.94 10.67 8.13
CA PHE A 297 -3.39 9.90 7.00
C PHE A 297 -4.42 9.05 6.25
N PHE A 298 -5.56 8.75 6.86
CA PHE A 298 -6.58 7.89 6.25
C PHE A 298 -7.95 8.60 6.18
N PRO A 299 -8.05 9.73 5.45
CA PRO A 299 -9.29 10.52 5.38
C PRO A 299 -10.43 9.79 4.65
N LYS A 300 -10.16 8.66 3.99
CA LYS A 300 -11.15 7.78 3.34
C LYS A 300 -11.46 6.51 4.15
N SER A 301 -10.79 6.31 5.29
CA SER A 301 -11.01 5.14 6.13
C SER A 301 -12.42 5.13 6.71
N GLU A 302 -13.03 3.96 6.79
CA GLU A 302 -14.30 3.76 7.48
C GLU A 302 -14.22 4.11 8.97
N TYR A 303 -13.02 4.04 9.54
CA TYR A 303 -12.75 4.34 10.95
C TYR A 303 -12.62 5.84 11.24
N LEU A 304 -12.65 6.72 10.24
CA LEU A 304 -12.47 8.16 10.42
C LEU A 304 -13.45 8.76 11.43
N ARG A 305 -14.73 8.37 11.34
CA ARG A 305 -15.77 8.85 12.26
C ARG A 305 -15.51 8.39 13.69
N LEU A 306 -15.14 7.11 13.85
CA LEU A 306 -14.83 6.54 15.16
C LEU A 306 -13.62 7.24 15.79
N ALA A 307 -12.54 7.44 15.02
CA ALA A 307 -11.34 8.13 15.48
C ALA A 307 -11.64 9.57 15.95
N LYS A 308 -12.42 10.34 15.19
CA LYS A 308 -12.84 11.70 15.58
C LYS A 308 -13.66 11.71 16.87
N ILE A 309 -14.59 10.76 17.03
CA ILE A 309 -15.39 10.63 18.25
C ILE A 309 -14.47 10.32 19.44
N GLU A 310 -13.58 9.35 19.32
CA GLU A 310 -12.66 8.98 20.41
C GLU A 310 -11.72 10.13 20.81
N LEU A 311 -11.25 10.94 19.86
CA LEU A 311 -10.43 12.13 20.13
C LEU A 311 -11.19 13.24 20.85
N SER A 312 -12.52 13.34 20.67
CA SER A 312 -13.34 14.35 21.33
C SER A 312 -13.62 14.04 22.81
N LYS A 313 -13.42 12.79 23.22
CA LYS A 313 -13.73 12.33 24.58
C LYS A 313 -12.63 12.75 25.54
N LYS A 314 -13.04 13.24 26.71
CA LYS A 314 -12.14 13.53 27.83
C LYS A 314 -11.95 12.26 28.64
N TYR A 315 -10.82 11.61 28.38
CA TYR A 315 -10.23 10.56 29.22
C TYR A 315 -8.90 11.09 29.78
#